data_AF-A0A1G4GXW4-F1
#
_entry.id   AF-A0A1G4GXW4-F1
#
_cell.length_a   1.000
_cell.length_b   1.000
_cell.length_c   1.000
_cell.angle_alpha   90.00
_cell.angle_beta   90.00
_cell.angle_gamma   90.00
#
_symmetry.space_group_name_H-M   'P 1'
#
loop_
_entity.id
_entity.type
_entity.pdbx_description
1 polymer ?
#
loop_
_entity_poly.entity_id
_entity_poly.type
_entity_poly.pdbx_seq_one_letter_code
_entity_poly.pdbx_strand_id
1 'polypeptide(L)'
;MNEKIPDLIVGHEKKEKERLRRTRRKKNANDYIHSRGNYSFIYFLFLHNKNNPIEITTNNFDVLKGEISEIKKYPSNNKLKGVILTNVIKEGSIDKCTFKKAYISLANIRFCVPIGSHGNAKLPGREKTLSSVIINGYKNLMVNEIYEKFKKIGG
;
A
#
# COMPACT_ATOMS: atom_id res chain seq x y z
N MET A 1 -55.85 -16.10 1.06
CA MET A 1 -56.10 -14.93 0.19
C MET A 1 -54.77 -14.53 -0.41
N ASN A 2 -54.64 -14.53 -1.74
CA ASN A 2 -53.42 -14.09 -2.41
C ASN A 2 -53.44 -12.57 -2.51
N GLU A 3 -52.88 -11.89 -1.51
CA GLU A 3 -52.64 -10.45 -1.55
C GLU A 3 -51.63 -10.17 -2.66
N LYS A 4 -52.14 -9.82 -3.85
CA LYS A 4 -51.31 -9.36 -4.96
C LYS A 4 -50.65 -8.05 -4.52
N ILE A 5 -49.34 -8.10 -4.30
CA ILE A 5 -48.52 -6.92 -4.07
C ILE A 5 -48.81 -5.92 -5.21
N PRO A 6 -49.24 -4.69 -4.90
CA PRO A 6 -49.55 -3.70 -5.93
C PRO A 6 -48.38 -3.48 -6.88
N ASP A 7 -48.65 -3.44 -8.19
CA ASP A 7 -47.63 -3.28 -9.25
C ASP A 7 -46.72 -2.06 -9.04
N LEU A 8 -47.24 -1.03 -8.37
CA LEU A 8 -46.51 0.17 -7.98
C LEU A 8 -45.32 -0.13 -7.05
N ILE A 9 -45.50 -1.05 -6.09
CA ILE A 9 -44.47 -1.47 -5.13
C ILE A 9 -43.37 -2.24 -5.86
N VAL A 10 -43.75 -3.16 -6.76
CA VAL A 10 -42.82 -3.94 -7.57
C VAL A 10 -42.01 -3.04 -8.51
N GLY A 11 -42.64 -2.03 -9.09
CA GLY A 11 -41.98 -1.01 -9.91
C GLY A 11 -40.95 -0.19 -9.12
N HIS A 12 -41.32 0.25 -7.92
CA HIS A 12 -40.43 1.01 -7.04
C HIS A 12 -39.22 0.17 -6.58
N GLU A 13 -39.43 -1.10 -6.21
CA GLU A 13 -38.36 -2.01 -5.80
C GLU A 13 -37.35 -2.25 -6.93
N LYS A 14 -37.82 -2.47 -8.16
CA LYS A 14 -36.94 -2.63 -9.34
C LYS A 14 -36.10 -1.37 -9.58
N LYS A 15 -36.71 -0.18 -9.47
CA LYS A 15 -36.05 1.11 -9.70
C LYS A 15 -34.97 1.39 -8.64
N GLU A 16 -35.26 1.13 -7.36
CA GLU A 16 -34.27 1.27 -6.28
C GLU A 16 -33.12 0.27 -6.42
N LYS A 17 -33.41 -0.98 -6.77
CA LYS A 17 -32.38 -2.00 -7.02
C LYS A 17 -31.44 -1.62 -8.16
N GLU A 18 -31.97 -1.02 -9.22
CA GLU A 18 -31.18 -0.53 -10.35
C GLU A 18 -30.36 0.72 -9.98
N ARG A 19 -30.96 1.67 -9.23
CA ARG A 19 -30.27 2.85 -8.69
C ARG A 19 -29.08 2.44 -7.83
N LEU A 20 -29.27 1.51 -6.89
CA LEU A 20 -28.22 0.98 -6.04
C LEU A 20 -27.11 0.29 -6.83
N ARG A 21 -27.43 -0.46 -7.90
CA ARG A 21 -26.45 -1.06 -8.80
C ARG A 21 -25.61 0.00 -9.54
N ARG A 22 -26.24 1.08 -10.03
CA ARG A 22 -25.54 2.19 -10.71
C ARG A 22 -24.61 2.94 -9.74
N THR A 23 -25.06 3.20 -8.51
CA THR A 23 -24.24 3.86 -7.48
C THR A 23 -23.03 3.01 -7.08
N ARG A 24 -23.20 1.68 -6.90
CA ARG A 24 -22.07 0.76 -6.64
C ARG A 24 -21.05 0.77 -7.78
N ARG A 25 -21.49 0.77 -9.04
CA ARG A 25 -20.59 0.81 -10.21
C ARG A 25 -19.77 2.10 -10.29
N LYS A 26 -20.39 3.26 -10.02
CA LYS A 26 -19.68 4.56 -9.99
C LYS A 26 -18.64 4.65 -8.86
N LYS A 27 -18.98 4.16 -7.67
CA LYS A 27 -18.05 4.17 -6.51
C LYS A 27 -16.79 3.36 -6.78
N ASN A 28 -16.95 2.16 -7.35
CA ASN A 28 -15.83 1.28 -7.72
C ASN A 28 -14.91 1.89 -8.79
N ALA A 29 -15.45 2.69 -9.73
CA ALA A 29 -14.65 3.32 -10.77
C ALA A 29 -13.78 4.48 -10.22
N ASN A 30 -14.31 5.27 -9.30
CA ASN A 30 -13.58 6.39 -8.69
C ASN A 30 -12.51 5.91 -7.69
N ASP A 31 -12.79 4.84 -6.93
CA ASP A 31 -11.79 4.21 -6.05
C ASP A 31 -10.62 3.61 -6.86
N TYR A 32 -10.90 3.10 -8.06
CA TYR A 32 -9.88 2.55 -8.95
C TYR A 32 -8.88 3.61 -9.43
N ILE A 33 -9.33 4.84 -9.69
CA ILE A 33 -8.49 5.95 -10.18
C ILE A 33 -7.58 6.48 -9.06
N HIS A 34 -8.07 6.61 -7.83
CA HIS A 34 -7.23 7.04 -6.69
C HIS A 34 -6.23 5.97 -6.23
N SER A 35 -6.46 4.69 -6.54
CA SER A 35 -5.54 3.61 -6.14
C SER A 35 -4.24 3.54 -6.95
N ARG A 36 -4.21 4.06 -8.19
CA ARG A 36 -3.08 3.86 -9.13
C ARG A 36 -1.78 4.56 -8.72
N GLY A 37 -1.86 5.73 -8.07
CA GLY A 37 -0.68 6.47 -7.61
C GLY A 37 -0.01 5.83 -6.38
N ASN A 38 -0.81 5.31 -5.45
CA ASN A 38 -0.31 4.68 -4.23
C ASN A 38 0.40 3.34 -4.52
N TYR A 39 -0.04 2.60 -5.54
CA TYR A 39 0.56 1.30 -5.87
C TYR A 39 2.02 1.40 -6.31
N SER A 40 2.39 2.41 -7.10
CA SER A 40 3.78 2.60 -7.55
C SER A 40 4.70 2.94 -6.38
N PHE A 41 4.25 3.77 -5.45
CA PHE A 41 5.02 4.15 -4.27
C PHE A 41 5.19 2.98 -3.29
N ILE A 42 4.11 2.24 -2.99
CA ILE A 42 4.17 1.07 -2.11
C ILE A 42 5.09 0.00 -2.70
N TYR A 43 5.05 -0.21 -4.02
CA TYR A 43 5.95 -1.16 -4.68
C TYR A 43 7.42 -0.76 -4.57
N PHE A 44 7.74 0.52 -4.78
CA PHE A 44 9.08 1.05 -4.59
C PHE A 44 9.55 0.84 -3.16
N LEU A 45 8.68 1.15 -2.18
CA LEU A 45 8.98 1.00 -0.77
C LEU A 45 9.24 -0.47 -0.40
N PHE A 46 8.50 -1.42 -0.98
CA PHE A 46 8.74 -2.84 -0.77
C PHE A 46 10.07 -3.32 -1.35
N LEU A 47 10.44 -2.86 -2.54
CA LEU A 47 11.70 -3.23 -3.17
C LEU A 47 12.91 -2.73 -2.37
N HIS A 48 12.85 -1.48 -1.90
CA HIS A 48 13.97 -0.83 -1.19
C HIS A 48 14.06 -1.19 0.29
N ASN A 49 13.01 -1.77 0.88
CA ASN A 49 12.97 -2.15 2.30
C ASN A 49 12.81 -3.67 2.50
N LYS A 50 13.24 -4.48 1.53
CA LYS A 50 13.28 -5.93 1.71
C LYS A 50 14.19 -6.27 2.90
N ASN A 51 13.70 -7.10 3.82
CA ASN A 51 14.32 -7.44 5.11
C ASN A 51 14.42 -6.29 6.13
N ASN A 52 13.84 -5.12 5.87
CA ASN A 52 13.79 -4.02 6.83
C ASN A 52 12.40 -3.96 7.51
N PRO A 53 12.34 -3.46 8.76
CA PRO A 53 11.08 -3.25 9.44
C PRO A 53 10.28 -2.12 8.79
N ILE A 54 9.01 -2.40 8.54
CA ILE A 54 8.05 -1.45 7.98
C ILE A 54 6.78 -1.44 8.83
N GLU A 55 6.06 -0.33 8.74
CA GLU A 55 4.73 -0.17 9.31
C GLU A 55 3.72 -0.06 8.17
N ILE A 56 2.67 -0.87 8.23
CA ILE A 56 1.57 -0.90 7.29
C ILE A 56 0.28 -0.54 8.02
N THR A 57 -0.42 0.48 7.53
CA THR A 57 -1.80 0.74 7.90
C THR A 57 -2.72 0.11 6.87
N THR A 58 -3.63 -0.75 7.33
CA THR A 58 -4.63 -1.36 6.46
C THR A 58 -5.80 -0.42 6.19
N ASN A 59 -6.67 -0.77 5.23
CA ASN A 59 -7.91 -0.02 4.99
C ASN A 59 -8.83 0.03 6.21
N ASN A 60 -8.74 -0.94 7.11
CA ASN A 60 -9.51 -0.99 8.36
C ASN A 60 -8.84 -0.18 9.50
N PHE A 61 -7.83 0.62 9.19
CA PHE A 61 -7.03 1.38 10.15
C PHE A 61 -6.23 0.54 11.16
N ASP A 62 -6.17 -0.78 10.99
CA ASP A 62 -5.24 -1.62 11.75
C ASP A 62 -3.80 -1.26 11.35
N VAL A 63 -2.93 -1.12 12.34
CA VAL A 63 -1.49 -0.86 12.16
C VAL A 63 -0.72 -2.15 12.41
N LEU A 64 0.10 -2.54 11.44
CA LEU A 64 0.92 -3.74 11.46
C LEU A 64 2.39 -3.37 11.27
N LYS A 65 3.25 -3.77 12.21
CA LYS A 65 4.70 -3.58 12.15
C LYS A 65 5.37 -4.91 11.88
N GLY A 66 6.31 -5.00 10.94
CA GLY A 66 7.02 -6.24 10.66
C GLY A 66 8.02 -6.10 9.53
N GLU A 67 8.77 -7.16 9.25
CA GLU A 67 9.82 -7.15 8.23
C GLU A 67 9.33 -7.75 6.92
N ILE A 68 9.71 -7.14 5.80
CA ILE A 68 9.37 -7.69 4.47
C ILE A 68 10.22 -8.93 4.19
N SER A 69 9.61 -10.11 4.23
CA SER A 69 10.26 -11.37 3.87
C SER A 69 10.15 -11.64 2.37
N GLU A 70 8.95 -11.48 1.79
CA GLU A 70 8.71 -11.81 0.38
C GLU A 70 7.70 -10.87 -0.27
N ILE A 71 7.95 -10.51 -1.52
CA ILE A 71 7.02 -9.73 -2.36
C ILE A 71 6.31 -10.70 -3.30
N LYS A 72 4.98 -10.81 -3.19
CA LYS A 72 4.17 -11.69 -4.05
C LYS A 72 3.70 -10.96 -5.28
N LYS A 73 3.83 -11.60 -6.44
CA LYS A 73 3.35 -11.13 -7.75
C LYS A 73 2.31 -12.09 -8.33
N TYR A 74 1.44 -11.58 -9.19
CA TYR A 74 0.53 -12.43 -9.96
C TYR A 74 1.31 -13.20 -11.04
N PRO A 75 1.12 -14.53 -11.18
CA PRO A 75 1.81 -15.32 -12.19
C PRO A 75 1.55 -14.87 -13.63
N SER A 76 0.35 -14.32 -13.88
CA SER A 76 -0.12 -14.00 -15.23
C SER A 76 0.43 -12.70 -15.81
N ASN A 77 0.82 -11.73 -14.98
CA ASN A 77 1.20 -10.40 -15.44
C ASN A 77 2.31 -9.72 -14.61
N ASN A 78 2.94 -10.46 -13.70
CA ASN A 78 4.00 -9.98 -12.80
C ASN A 78 3.64 -8.74 -11.95
N LYS A 79 2.36 -8.35 -11.90
CA LYS A 79 1.92 -7.23 -11.06
C LYS A 79 2.01 -7.60 -9.60
N LEU A 80 2.28 -6.60 -8.76
CA LEU A 80 2.32 -6.75 -7.31
C LEU A 80 0.95 -7.24 -6.81
N LYS A 81 0.95 -8.37 -6.11
CA LYS A 81 -0.23 -8.96 -5.47
C LYS A 81 -0.31 -8.58 -4.00
N GLY A 82 0.84 -8.54 -3.33
CA GLY A 82 0.93 -8.22 -1.91
C GLY A 82 2.31 -8.53 -1.36
N VAL A 83 2.42 -8.54 -0.04
CA VAL A 83 3.66 -8.77 0.69
C VAL A 83 3.46 -9.79 1.79
N ILE A 84 4.51 -10.55 2.07
CA ILE A 84 4.62 -11.40 3.24
C ILE A 84 5.52 -10.70 4.23
N LEU A 85 4.97 -10.43 5.40
CA LEU A 85 5.71 -9.94 6.54
C LEU A 85 6.07 -11.07 7.51
N THR A 86 7.20 -10.92 8.20
CA THR A 86 7.62 -11.75 9.34
C THR A 86 7.71 -10.92 10.60
N ASN A 87 7.61 -11.58 11.77
CA ASN A 87 7.68 -10.94 13.09
C ASN A 87 6.68 -9.78 13.22
N VAL A 88 5.44 -10.03 12.83
CA VAL A 88 4.41 -9.01 12.72
C VAL A 88 3.82 -8.71 14.09
N ILE A 89 3.72 -7.43 14.44
CA ILE A 89 3.08 -6.93 15.64
C ILE A 89 1.89 -6.08 15.19
N LYS A 90 0.69 -6.41 15.69
CA LYS A 90 -0.49 -5.59 15.49
C LYS A 90 -0.61 -4.59 16.64
N GLU A 91 -0.65 -3.30 16.31
CA GLU A 91 -0.92 -2.24 17.27
C GLU A 91 -2.42 -1.91 17.34
N GLY A 92 -2.91 -1.53 18.52
CA GLY A 92 -4.29 -1.07 18.74
C GLY A 92 -5.28 -2.13 19.23
N SER A 93 -4.88 -3.39 19.38
CA SER A 93 -5.65 -4.36 20.17
C SER A 93 -5.28 -4.25 21.65
N ILE A 94 -6.28 -4.46 22.53
CA ILE A 94 -6.12 -4.47 24.00
C ILE A 94 -4.98 -5.42 24.41
N ASP A 95 -4.81 -6.51 23.65
CA ASP A 95 -3.69 -7.43 23.75
C ASP A 95 -2.74 -7.25 22.56
N LYS A 96 -1.43 -7.15 22.80
CA LYS A 96 -0.41 -7.13 21.74
C LYS A 96 -0.43 -8.46 20.99
N CYS A 97 -1.06 -8.51 19.83
CA CYS A 97 -1.04 -9.70 18.99
C CYS A 97 0.23 -9.74 18.14
N THR A 98 0.98 -10.84 18.23
CA THR A 98 2.16 -11.09 17.41
C THR A 98 1.92 -12.28 16.48
N PHE A 99 2.39 -12.18 15.24
CA PHE A 99 2.28 -13.21 14.23
C PHE A 99 3.65 -13.50 13.64
N LYS A 100 4.05 -14.77 13.60
CA LYS A 100 5.32 -15.18 12.99
C LYS A 100 5.43 -14.77 11.53
N LYS A 101 4.31 -14.87 10.79
CA LYS A 101 4.22 -14.57 9.36
C LYS A 101 2.81 -14.09 9.03
N ALA A 102 2.67 -13.04 8.24
CA ALA A 102 1.38 -12.58 7.74
C ALA A 102 1.46 -12.19 6.27
N TYR A 103 0.44 -12.57 5.50
CA TYR A 103 0.28 -12.10 4.13
C TYR A 103 -0.68 -10.92 4.09
N ILE A 104 -0.27 -9.84 3.43
CA ILE A 104 -1.09 -8.64 3.26
C ILE A 104 -1.27 -8.40 1.77
N SER A 105 -2.53 -8.45 1.33
CA SER A 105 -2.90 -8.08 -0.04
C SER A 105 -2.66 -6.60 -0.26
N LEU A 106 -2.12 -6.26 -1.43
CA LEU A 106 -1.87 -4.88 -1.81
C LEU A 106 -3.15 -4.02 -1.77
N ALA A 107 -4.30 -4.61 -2.11
CA ALA A 107 -5.60 -3.94 -2.08
C ALA A 107 -6.05 -3.53 -0.66
N ASN A 108 -5.49 -4.15 0.39
CA ASN A 108 -5.82 -3.88 1.77
C ASN A 108 -4.85 -2.90 2.44
N ILE A 109 -3.82 -2.44 1.71
CA ILE A 109 -2.80 -1.53 2.23
C ILE A 109 -3.23 -0.11 1.90
N ARG A 110 -3.41 0.69 2.94
CA ARG A 110 -3.72 2.11 2.81
C ARG A 110 -2.45 2.95 2.79
N PHE A 111 -1.55 2.69 3.73
CA PHE A 111 -0.26 3.37 3.86
C PHE A 111 0.83 2.37 4.24
N CYS A 112 2.05 2.65 3.81
CA CYS A 112 3.24 1.89 4.17
C CYS A 112 4.39 2.87 4.40
N VAL A 113 5.06 2.78 5.54
CA VAL A 113 6.21 3.61 5.88
C VAL A 113 7.35 2.74 6.42
N PRO A 114 8.61 3.06 6.09
CA PRO A 114 9.74 2.36 6.69
C PRO A 114 9.87 2.79 8.15
N ILE A 115 10.07 1.83 9.05
CA ILE A 115 10.39 2.15 10.43
C ILE A 115 11.89 2.46 10.44
N GLY A 116 12.22 3.75 10.44
CA GLY A 116 13.61 4.18 10.50
C GLY A 116 14.26 3.61 11.77
N SER A 117 15.44 2.99 11.61
CA SER A 117 16.39 2.83 12.72
C SER A 117 16.96 4.20 13.08
N HIS A 118 16.11 5.10 13.60
CA HIS A 118 16.56 6.25 14.37
C HIS A 118 16.87 5.76 15.78
N GLY A 119 17.93 4.97 15.90
CA GLY A 119 18.63 4.85 17.17
C GLY A 119 19.10 6.24 17.57
N ASN A 120 18.56 6.76 18.67
CA ASN A 120 19.12 7.80 19.53
C ASN A 120 20.17 8.71 18.87
N ALA A 121 19.72 9.66 18.05
CA ALA A 121 20.49 10.87 17.80
C ALA A 121 19.54 12.05 18.03
N LYS A 122 19.61 12.63 19.23
CA LYS A 122 19.19 14.01 19.43
C LYS A 122 20.04 14.88 18.50
N LEU A 123 19.54 15.18 17.31
CA LEU A 123 20.03 16.29 16.51
C LEU A 123 18.90 17.34 16.50
N PRO A 124 19.11 18.50 17.13
CA PRO A 124 18.11 19.54 17.16
C PRO A 124 17.98 20.12 15.75
N GLY A 125 16.75 20.26 15.26
CA GLY A 125 16.45 21.13 14.13
C GLY A 125 16.91 20.63 12.76
N ARG A 126 16.14 19.72 12.16
CA ARG A 126 15.72 19.78 10.73
C ARG A 126 14.90 18.52 10.44
N GLU A 127 13.58 18.66 10.43
CA GLU A 127 12.72 17.72 9.72
C GLU A 127 13.25 17.62 8.29
N LYS A 128 13.88 16.50 7.95
CA LYS A 128 14.23 16.20 6.56
C LYS A 128 12.93 15.91 5.84
N THR A 129 12.37 16.94 5.24
CA THR A 129 11.15 16.87 4.41
C THR A 129 11.31 15.75 3.38
N LEU A 130 10.22 15.03 3.08
CA LEU A 130 10.18 13.93 2.09
C LEU A 130 10.87 14.29 0.77
N SER A 131 10.80 15.55 0.36
CA SER A 131 11.50 16.10 -0.78
C SER A 131 13.02 15.93 -0.69
N SER A 132 13.65 16.11 0.47
CA SER A 132 15.09 15.93 0.66
C SER A 132 15.54 14.46 0.49
N VAL A 133 14.71 13.50 0.91
CA VAL A 133 14.98 12.06 0.73
C VAL A 133 14.89 11.69 -0.74
N ILE A 134 13.86 12.20 -1.44
CA ILE A 134 13.69 12.00 -2.89
C ILE A 134 14.86 12.62 -3.67
N ILE A 135 15.23 13.87 -3.37
CA ILE A 135 16.34 14.58 -4.02
C ILE A 135 17.66 13.81 -3.84
N ASN A 136 17.92 13.31 -2.63
CA ASN A 136 19.14 12.53 -2.37
C ASN A 136 19.13 11.17 -3.10
N GLY A 137 17.98 10.52 -3.21
CA GLY A 137 17.84 9.30 -4.01
C GLY A 137 18.15 9.53 -5.50
N TYR A 138 17.60 10.59 -6.09
CA TYR A 138 17.87 10.96 -7.48
C TYR A 138 19.33 11.38 -7.71
N LYS A 139 19.94 12.12 -6.77
CA LYS A 139 21.37 12.48 -6.83
C LYS A 139 22.25 11.23 -6.89
N ASN A 140 22.00 10.24 -6.03
CA ASN A 140 22.80 9.01 -6.02
C ASN A 140 22.63 8.18 -7.30
N LEU A 141 21.42 8.11 -7.86
CA LEU A 141 21.16 7.46 -9.15
C LEU A 141 21.93 8.15 -10.29
N MET A 142 21.87 9.48 -10.36
CA MET A 142 22.61 10.25 -11.37
C MET A 142 24.12 10.11 -11.22
N VAL A 143 24.65 10.16 -10.00
CA VAL A 143 26.09 9.96 -9.75
C VAL A 143 26.53 8.56 -10.20
N ASN A 144 25.74 7.53 -9.94
CA ASN A 144 26.04 6.18 -10.40
C ASN A 144 25.96 6.03 -11.93
N GLU A 145 24.97 6.65 -12.58
CA GLU A 145 24.89 6.66 -14.05
C GLU A 145 26.05 7.42 -14.70
N ILE A 146 26.46 8.55 -14.12
CA ILE A 146 27.62 9.32 -14.55
C ILE A 146 28.89 8.49 -14.37
N TYR A 147 29.07 7.85 -13.20
CA TYR A 147 30.22 7.00 -12.91
C TYR A 147 30.33 5.83 -13.89
N GLU A 148 29.23 5.13 -14.17
CA GLU A 148 29.20 4.03 -15.15
C GLU A 148 29.48 4.51 -16.59
N LYS A 149 29.03 5.72 -16.96
CA LYS A 149 29.37 6.32 -18.26
C LYS A 149 30.86 6.65 -18.36
N PHE A 150 31.46 7.24 -17.33
CA PHE A 150 32.89 7.57 -17.33
C PHE A 150 33.78 6.32 -17.26
N LYS A 151 33.36 5.28 -16.53
CA LYS A 151 34.05 3.97 -16.49
C LYS A 151 34.16 3.32 -17.88
N LYS A 152 33.17 3.53 -18.76
CA LYS A 152 33.19 3.01 -20.14
C LYS A 152 34.05 3.81 -21.11
N ILE A 153 34.47 5.02 -20.75
CA ILE A 153 35.28 5.90 -21.62
C ILE A 153 36.77 5.80 -21.28
N GLY A 154 37.14 5.30 -20.09
CA GLY A 154 38.52 5.19 -19.61
C GLY A 154 39.10 3.78 -19.57
N GLY A 155 38.66 2.88 -20.45
CA GLY A 155 39.22 1.52 -20.62
C GLY A 155 39.89 1.36 -21.97
#